data_AF-A0A7X0EXV2-F1
#
_entry.id   AF-A0A7X0EXV2-F1
#
_cell.length_a   1.000
_cell.length_b   1.000
_cell.length_c   1.000
_cell.angle_alpha   90.00
_cell.angle_beta   90.00
_cell.angle_gamma   90.00
#
_symmetry.space_group_name_H-M   'P 1'
#
loop_
_entity.id
_entity.type
_entity.pdbx_description
1 polymer ?
#
loop_
_entity_poly.entity_id
_entity_poly.type
_entity_poly.pdbx_seq_one_letter_code
_entity_poly.pdbx_strand_id
1 'polypeptide(L)'
;MDPVAAPSRLTVLGVTDVSPSRKSLRLSWTGARRVHHYDVYRRNPDGSRTHLGATPNDAYFVPSLDRVGAETTTTIEVEAVGAEYGRSTPAVTRVTWPG
;
A
#
# COMPACT_ATOMS: atom_id res chain seq x y z
N MET A 1 -15.13 7.05 -17.34
CA MET A 1 -13.98 6.26 -16.88
C MET A 1 -14.47 4.86 -16.60
N ASP A 2 -13.91 3.88 -17.29
CA ASP A 2 -14.26 2.48 -17.06
C ASP A 2 -13.88 2.04 -15.63
N PRO A 3 -14.72 1.22 -14.96
CA PRO A 3 -14.42 0.71 -13.64
C PRO A 3 -13.20 -0.24 -13.69
N VAL A 4 -12.23 0.00 -12.80
CA VAL A 4 -11.02 -0.81 -12.67
C VAL A 4 -11.19 -1.75 -11.49
N ALA A 5 -10.96 -3.04 -11.69
CA ALA A 5 -11.03 -4.02 -10.62
C ALA A 5 -9.88 -3.80 -9.61
N ALA A 6 -10.16 -4.03 -8.33
CA ALA A 6 -9.14 -3.96 -7.30
C ALA A 6 -8.08 -5.07 -7.49
N PRO A 7 -6.82 -4.83 -7.14
CA PRO A 7 -5.88 -5.92 -6.95
C PRO A 7 -6.38 -6.81 -5.79
N SER A 8 -5.86 -8.04 -5.71
CA SER A 8 -6.24 -8.98 -4.65
C SER A 8 -5.00 -9.59 -4.00
N ARG A 9 -5.18 -10.31 -2.89
CA ARG A 9 -4.09 -11.01 -2.18
C ARG A 9 -2.89 -10.11 -1.84
N LEU A 10 -3.14 -8.85 -1.48
CA LEU A 10 -2.10 -7.96 -0.99
C LEU A 10 -1.46 -8.54 0.27
N THR A 11 -0.16 -8.76 0.24
CA THR A 11 0.60 -9.36 1.33
C THR A 11 1.91 -8.60 1.58
N VAL A 12 2.36 -8.66 2.83
CA VAL A 12 3.67 -8.16 3.25
C VAL A 12 4.64 -9.35 3.21
N LEU A 13 5.50 -9.39 2.19
CA LEU A 13 6.51 -10.45 2.02
C LEU A 13 7.70 -10.31 2.96
N GLY A 14 7.98 -9.08 3.41
CA GLY A 14 9.10 -8.81 4.31
C GLY A 14 8.98 -7.45 4.96
N VAL A 15 9.49 -7.38 6.20
CA VAL A 15 9.58 -6.18 7.01
C VAL A 15 11.00 -6.09 7.53
N THR A 16 11.61 -4.91 7.41
CA THR A 16 12.86 -4.60 8.09
C THR A 16 12.62 -3.46 9.06
N ASP A 17 12.86 -3.68 10.34
CA ASP A 17 12.91 -2.62 11.34
C ASP A 17 14.18 -1.77 11.13
N VAL A 18 13.98 -0.51 10.76
CA VAL A 18 15.07 0.47 10.57
C VAL A 18 15.32 1.22 11.88
N SER A 19 14.25 1.50 12.62
CA SER A 19 14.27 2.05 13.99
C SER A 19 12.96 1.67 14.70
N PRO A 20 12.78 1.97 16.00
CA PRO A 20 11.52 1.72 16.70
C PRO A 20 10.29 2.38 16.05
N SER A 21 10.49 3.42 15.24
CA SER A 21 9.43 4.19 14.57
C SER A 21 9.52 4.16 13.05
N ARG A 22 10.38 3.33 12.45
CA ARG A 22 10.54 3.25 10.99
C ARG A 22 10.77 1.81 10.52
N LYS A 23 10.05 1.42 9.48
CA LYS A 23 10.21 0.13 8.78
C LYS A 23 10.41 0.35 7.28
N SER A 24 11.02 -0.61 6.60
CA SER A 24 10.85 -0.80 5.15
C SER A 24 10.08 -2.08 4.86
N LEU A 25 9.35 -2.12 3.74
CA LEU A 25 8.45 -3.23 3.41
C LEU A 25 8.71 -3.76 2.00
N ARG A 26 8.54 -5.07 1.82
CA ARG A 26 8.35 -5.70 0.51
C ARG A 26 6.90 -6.15 0.39
N LEU A 27 6.18 -5.60 -0.57
CA LEU A 27 4.77 -5.89 -0.82
C LEU A 27 4.61 -6.67 -2.13
N SER A 28 3.62 -7.54 -2.19
CA SER A 28 3.14 -8.14 -3.43
C SER A 28 1.64 -8.31 -3.41
N TRP A 29 1.03 -8.37 -4.59
CA TRP A 29 -0.39 -8.66 -4.77
C TRP A 29 -0.61 -9.47 -6.06
N THR A 30 -1.86 -9.85 -6.31
CA THR A 30 -2.32 -10.35 -7.61
C THR A 30 -2.91 -9.20 -8.39
N GLY A 31 -2.37 -8.90 -9.57
CA GLY A 31 -2.80 -7.79 -10.39
C GLY A 31 -4.21 -7.92 -10.96
N ALA A 32 -4.77 -6.78 -11.35
CA ALA A 32 -6.02 -6.66 -12.10
C ALA A 32 -5.76 -6.41 -13.60
N ARG A 33 -6.79 -6.58 -14.43
CA ARG A 33 -6.69 -6.33 -15.88
C ARG A 33 -6.88 -4.84 -16.19
N ARG A 34 -6.32 -4.39 -17.32
CA ARG A 34 -6.46 -3.01 -17.84
C ARG A 34 -5.93 -1.92 -16.90
N VAL A 35 -4.91 -2.27 -16.09
CA VAL A 35 -4.24 -1.38 -15.16
C VAL A 35 -3.09 -0.67 -15.87
N HIS A 36 -2.99 0.64 -15.71
CA HIS A 36 -1.80 1.42 -16.08
C HIS A 36 -0.74 1.30 -14.99
N HIS A 37 -1.11 1.50 -13.74
CA HIS A 37 -0.23 1.34 -12.58
C HIS A 37 -1.03 1.11 -11.30
N TYR A 38 -0.33 0.75 -10.23
CA TYR A 38 -0.87 0.72 -8.88
C TYR A 38 -0.27 1.85 -8.05
N ASP A 39 -1.12 2.53 -7.30
CA ASP A 39 -0.70 3.46 -6.25
C ASP A 39 -0.67 2.73 -4.90
N VAL A 40 0.35 3.02 -4.10
CA VAL A 40 0.52 2.48 -2.74
C VAL A 40 0.40 3.62 -1.75
N TYR A 41 -0.45 3.45 -0.74
CA TYR A 41 -0.69 4.42 0.32
C TYR A 41 -0.53 3.79 1.69
N ARG A 42 -0.25 4.63 2.69
CA ARG A 42 -0.66 4.34 4.06
C ARG A 42 -1.95 5.09 4.41
N ARG A 43 -2.70 4.52 5.33
CA ARG A 43 -3.75 5.22 6.07
C ARG A 43 -3.17 5.81 7.36
N ASN A 44 -3.41 7.09 7.59
CA ASN A 44 -3.03 7.82 8.79
C ASN A 44 -4.09 7.62 9.90
N PRO A 45 -3.75 7.81 11.20
CA PRO A 45 -4.70 7.63 12.30
C PRO A 45 -5.93 8.55 12.25
N ASP A 46 -5.79 9.72 11.63
CA ASP A 46 -6.86 10.69 11.38
C ASP A 46 -7.75 10.32 10.18
N GLY A 47 -7.46 9.19 9.51
CA GLY A 47 -8.17 8.75 8.32
C GLY A 47 -7.76 9.49 7.04
N SER A 48 -6.65 10.24 7.02
CA SER A 48 -6.03 10.80 5.80
C SER A 48 -5.05 9.78 5.15
N ARG A 49 -4.69 9.98 3.86
CA ARG A 49 -3.79 9.06 3.12
C ARG A 49 -2.45 9.75 2.93
N THR A 50 -1.37 8.97 3.01
CA THR A 50 -0.05 9.40 2.53
C THR A 50 0.36 8.47 1.40
N HIS A 51 0.70 9.05 0.24
CA HIS A 51 1.23 8.30 -0.90
C HIS A 51 2.63 7.81 -0.57
N LEU A 52 2.86 6.52 -0.78
CA LEU A 52 4.15 5.87 -0.56
C LEU A 52 4.88 5.61 -1.88
N GLY A 53 4.15 5.59 -3.00
CA GLY A 53 4.70 5.48 -4.34
C GLY A 53 3.77 4.73 -5.30
N ALA A 54 4.28 4.46 -6.50
CA ALA A 54 3.53 3.81 -7.56
C ALA A 54 4.41 2.84 -8.38
N THR A 55 3.78 1.85 -9.00
CA THR A 55 4.47 0.86 -9.84
C THR A 55 3.52 0.24 -10.87
N PRO A 56 3.96 -0.09 -12.09
CA PRO A 56 3.17 -0.89 -13.03
C PRO A 56 3.19 -2.39 -12.69
N ASN A 57 4.07 -2.83 -11.78
CA ASN A 57 4.23 -4.23 -11.41
C ASN A 57 3.29 -4.64 -10.26
N ASP A 58 3.17 -5.95 -10.03
CA ASP A 58 2.35 -6.52 -8.95
C ASP A 58 3.09 -6.61 -7.59
N ALA A 59 4.17 -5.84 -7.44
CA ALA A 59 4.98 -5.78 -6.23
C ALA A 59 5.63 -4.40 -6.09
N TYR A 60 5.85 -3.99 -4.84
CA TYR A 60 6.47 -2.70 -4.51
C TYR A 60 7.32 -2.78 -3.25
N PHE A 61 8.48 -2.11 -3.28
CA PHE A 61 9.31 -1.88 -2.11
C PHE A 61 8.96 -0.50 -1.52
N VAL A 62 8.46 -0.48 -0.29
CA VAL A 62 8.24 0.77 0.47
C VAL A 62 9.54 1.09 1.21
N PRO A 63 10.30 2.12 0.81
CA PRO A 63 11.61 2.41 1.40
C PRO A 63 11.50 2.96 2.82
N SER A 64 10.40 3.65 3.15
CA SER A 64 10.16 4.22 4.47
C SER A 64 8.68 4.21 4.80
N LEU A 65 8.30 3.43 5.81
CA LEU A 65 7.05 3.56 6.53
C LEU A 65 7.35 4.09 7.92
N ASP A 66 6.87 5.30 8.23
CA ASP A 66 7.04 5.94 9.53
C ASP A 66 5.81 5.70 10.42
N ARG A 67 6.06 5.35 11.69
CA ARG A 67 5.03 5.25 12.73
C ARG A 67 4.55 6.65 13.11
N VAL A 68 3.24 6.85 13.17
CA VAL A 68 2.62 8.10 13.61
C VAL A 68 2.03 7.94 15.00
N GLY A 69 2.50 8.80 15.91
CA GLY A 69 2.10 8.80 17.31
C GLY A 69 2.34 7.44 17.96
N ALA A 70 1.33 6.95 18.68
CA ALA A 70 1.36 5.66 19.37
C ALA A 70 0.66 4.53 18.59
N GLU A 71 0.44 4.67 17.27
CA GLU A 71 -0.27 3.64 16.51
C GLU A 71 0.39 2.26 16.67
N THR A 72 -0.37 1.23 17.00
CA THR A 72 0.15 -0.15 17.10
C THR A 72 0.10 -0.89 15.77
N THR A 73 -0.60 -0.33 14.79
CA THR A 73 -0.75 -0.90 13.46
C THR A 73 -0.97 0.21 12.43
N THR A 74 -0.30 0.09 11.29
CA THR A 74 -0.55 0.92 10.10
C THR A 74 -1.23 0.10 9.02
N THR A 75 -2.27 0.66 8.40
CA THR A 75 -2.92 0.06 7.22
C THR A 75 -2.22 0.52 5.95
N ILE A 76 -1.89 -0.43 5.08
CA ILE A 76 -1.37 -0.19 3.74
C ILE A 76 -2.47 -0.49 2.73
N GLU A 77 -2.64 0.41 1.78
CA GLU A 77 -3.65 0.33 0.72
C GLU A 77 -2.97 0.31 -0.64
N VAL A 78 -3.46 -0.54 -1.56
CA VAL A 78 -3.03 -0.56 -2.96
C VAL A 78 -4.26 -0.38 -3.85
N GLU A 79 -4.25 0.66 -4.68
CA GLU A 79 -5.31 0.96 -5.65
C GLU A 79 -4.80 0.69 -7.07
N ALA A 80 -5.63 0.08 -7.91
CA ALA A 80 -5.37 0.03 -9.34
C ALA A 80 -5.82 1.32 -10.00
N VAL A 81 -4.97 1.86 -10.87
CA VAL A 81 -5.26 3.01 -11.74
C VAL A 81 -5.34 2.52 -13.18
N GLY A 82 -6.48 2.71 -13.82
CA GLY A 82 -6.72 2.31 -15.20
C GLY A 82 -6.07 3.25 -16.22
N ALA A 83 -6.10 2.87 -17.50
CA ALA A 83 -5.57 3.69 -18.60
C ALA A 83 -6.26 5.06 -18.74
N GLU A 84 -7.54 5.16 -18.33
CA GLU A 84 -8.29 6.42 -18.27
C GLU A 84 -8.26 7.08 -16.89
N TYR A 85 -7.35 6.65 -16.00
CA TYR A 85 -7.21 7.16 -14.62
C TYR A 85 -8.43 6.94 -13.69
N GLY A 86 -9.36 6.07 -14.08
CA GLY A 86 -10.32 5.47 -13.15
C GLY A 86 -9.59 4.67 -12.06
N ARG A 87 -10.10 4.72 -10.82
CA ARG A 87 -9.48 4.05 -9.66
C ARG A 87 -10.35 2.92 -9.13
N SER A 88 -9.73 1.82 -8.72
CA SER A 88 -10.42 0.74 -8.02
C SER A 88 -10.70 1.10 -6.55
N THR A 89 -11.50 0.27 -5.87
CA THR A 89 -11.40 0.18 -4.40
C THR A 89 -10.01 -0.36 -4.00
N PRO A 90 -9.51 -0.03 -2.80
CA PRO A 90 -8.18 -0.48 -2.38
C PRO A 90 -8.19 -1.95 -1.92
N ALA A 91 -7.12 -2.68 -2.25
CA ALA A 91 -6.72 -3.85 -1.48
C ALA A 91 -6.01 -3.37 -0.20
N VAL A 92 -6.20 -4.10 0.91
CA VAL A 92 -5.68 -3.66 2.21
C VAL A 92 -4.85 -4.74 2.90
N THR A 93 -3.79 -4.32 3.57
CA THR A 93 -3.03 -5.15 4.52
C THR A 93 -2.58 -4.31 5.72
N ARG A 94 -2.03 -4.94 6.75
CA ARG A 94 -1.66 -4.29 8.01
C ARG A 94 -0.21 -4.60 8.38
N VAL A 95 0.49 -3.60 8.89
CA VAL A 95 1.84 -3.71 9.45
C VAL A 95 1.78 -3.35 10.92
N THR A 96 2.27 -4.23 11.79
CA THR A 96 2.27 -4.03 13.24
C THR A 96 3.55 -3.35 13.71
N TRP A 97 3.41 -2.50 14.73
CA TRP A 97 4.53 -1.90 15.45
C TRP A 97 4.72 -2.59 16.80
N PRO A 98 5.96 -2.75 17.29
CA PRO A 98 6.18 -3.19 18.66
C PRO A 98 5.57 -2.17 19.65
N GLY A 99 5.04 -2.72 20.74
CA GLY A 99 4.45 -1.96 21.85
C GLY A 99 5.47 -1.13 22.62
#